data_AF-A0AAW8AUK2-F1
#
_entry.id   AF-A0AAW8AUK2-F1
#
_cell.length_a   1.000
_cell.length_b   1.000
_cell.length_c   1.000
_cell.angle_alpha   90.00
_cell.angle_beta   90.00
_cell.angle_gamma   90.00
#
_symmetry.space_group_name_H-M   'P 1'
#
loop_
_entity.id
_entity.type
_entity.pdbx_description
1 polymer ?
#
loop_
_entity_poly.entity_id
_entity_poly.type
_entity_poly.pdbx_seq_one_letter_code
_entity_poly.pdbx_strand_id
1 'polypeptide(L)' 'KIAKQINQEISRRRITIEHINGKLKHFRILTERYRNRRKRFGLRMNLIAGMVNWMLLN' A
#
# COMPACT_ATOMS: atom_id res chain seq x y z
N LYS A 1 27.23 -13.08 -8.45
CA LYS A 1 25.98 -13.76 -8.88
C LYS A 1 24.87 -13.67 -7.82
N ILE A 2 25.15 -13.99 -6.56
CA ILE A 2 24.16 -13.98 -5.46
C ILE A 2 23.51 -12.60 -5.23
N ALA A 3 24.30 -11.52 -5.14
CA ALA A 3 23.77 -10.16 -4.97
C ALA A 3 22.80 -9.74 -6.09
N LYS A 4 23.04 -10.19 -7.33
CA LYS A 4 22.15 -9.91 -8.47
C LYS A 4 20.80 -10.64 -8.31
N GLN A 5 20.81 -11.89 -7.85
CA GLN A 5 19.60 -12.66 -7.57
C GLN A 5 18.80 -12.06 -6.41
N ILE A 6 19.47 -11.62 -5.35
CA ILE A 6 18.83 -10.92 -4.22
C ILE A 6 18.17 -9.62 -4.70
N ASN A 7 18.87 -8.82 -5.51
CA ASN A 7 18.31 -7.59 -6.04
C ASN A 7 17.10 -7.83 -6.96
N GLN A 8 17.12 -8.91 -7.74
CA GLN A 8 15.96 -9.32 -8.55
C GLN A 8 14.76 -9.73 -7.69
N GLU A 9 14.97 -10.49 -6.61
CA GLU A 9 13.90 -10.84 -5.66
C GLU A 9 13.31 -9.59 -4.99
N ILE A 10 14.17 -8.67 -4.51
CA ILE A 10 13.73 -7.42 -3.89
C ILE A 10 12.94 -6.56 -4.88
N SER A 11 13.43 -6.43 -6.11
CA SER A 11 12.76 -5.65 -7.16
C SER A 11 11.38 -6.24 -7.50
N ARG A 12 11.27 -7.57 -7.63
CA ARG A 12 9.99 -8.24 -7.85
C ARG A 12 8.99 -7.97 -6.72
N ARG A 13 9.42 -7.98 -5.46
CA ARG A 13 8.55 -7.63 -4.32
C ARG A 13 8.13 -6.16 -4.33
N ARG A 14 9.04 -5.24 -4.71
CA ARG A 14 8.74 -3.81 -4.79
C ARG A 14 7.67 -3.49 -5.82
N ILE A 15 7.68 -4.14 -6.98
CA ILE A 15 6.68 -3.91 -8.03
C ILE A 15 5.25 -4.14 -7.50
N THR A 16 5.03 -5.24 -6.77
CA THR A 16 3.71 -5.50 -6.14
C THR A 16 3.34 -4.43 -5.12
N ILE A 17 4.30 -4.00 -4.30
CA ILE A 17 4.08 -2.95 -3.29
C ILE A 17 3.78 -1.60 -3.97
N GLU A 18 4.45 -1.27 -5.07
CA GLU A 18 4.23 -0.04 -5.83
C GLU A 18 2.83 0.00 -6.45
N HIS A 19 2.35 -1.12 -7.00
CA HIS A 19 0.96 -1.22 -7.48
C HIS A 19 -0.06 -1.02 -6.35
N ILE A 20 0.16 -1.63 -5.18
CA ILE A 20 -0.69 -1.44 -3.99
C ILE A 20 -0.67 0.03 -3.56
N ASN A 21 0.50 0.66 -3.49
CA ASN A 21 0.65 2.07 -3.16
C ASN A 21 -0.06 2.97 -4.19
N GLY A 22 -0.03 2.62 -5.47
CA GLY A 22 -0.78 3.31 -6.52
C GLY A 22 -2.30 3.28 -6.26
N LYS A 23 -2.84 2.11 -5.94
CA LYS A 23 -4.27 1.96 -5.57
C LYS A 23 -4.62 2.73 -4.30
N LEU A 24 -3.75 2.70 -3.28
CA LEU A 24 -3.92 3.47 -2.05
C LEU A 24 -3.92 4.99 -2.30
N LYS A 25 -3.10 5.49 -3.22
CA LYS A 25 -3.09 6.91 -3.58
C LYS A 25 -4.38 7.38 -4.28
N HIS A 26 -5.28 6.49 -4.70
CA HIS A 26 -6.59 6.90 -5.19
C HIS A 26 -7.45 7.51 -4.08
N PHE A 27 -7.26 7.08 -2.84
CA PHE A 27 -8.05 7.59 -1.72
C PHE A 27 -7.51 8.95 -1.28
N ARG A 28 -8.32 10.00 -1.44
CA ARG A 28 -8.00 11.39 -1.02
C ARG A 28 -7.57 11.49 0.45
N ILE A 29 -8.08 10.61 1.31
CA ILE A 29 -7.71 10.53 2.73
C ILE A 29 -6.24 10.12 2.94
N LEU A 30 -5.61 9.48 1.95
CA LEU A 30 -4.22 9.03 1.93
C LEU A 30 -3.30 10.01 1.20
N THR A 31 -3.80 10.75 0.20
CA THR A 31 -3.01 11.68 -0.61
C THR A 31 -3.06 13.12 -0.12
N GLU A 32 -4.19 13.56 0.43
CA GLU A 32 -4.35 14.92 0.92
C GLU A 32 -4.04 15.02 2.41
N ARG A 33 -3.91 16.26 2.89
CA ARG A 33 -3.75 16.52 4.32
C ARG A 33 -4.96 15.97 5.08
N TYR A 34 -4.71 15.01 5.96
CA TYR A 34 -5.74 14.41 6.78
C TYR A 34 -6.36 15.42 7.76
N ARG A 35 -7.64 15.75 7.56
CA ARG A 35 -8.37 16.76 8.38
C ARG A 35 -9.21 16.16 9.51
N ASN A 36 -9.32 14.84 9.60
CA ASN A 36 -10.16 14.17 10.59
C ASN A 36 -9.44 13.98 11.95
N ARG A 37 -10.22 13.74 13.02
CA ARG A 37 -9.65 13.41 14.34
C ARG A 37 -8.76 12.15 14.25
N ARG A 38 -7.53 12.26 14.78
CA ARG A 38 -6.47 11.24 14.67
C ARG A 38 -6.70 9.98 15.52
N LYS A 39 -7.61 10.01 16.51
CA LYS A 39 -7.92 8.86 17.39
C LYS A 39 -8.26 7.56 16.64
N ARG A 40 -8.88 7.66 15.45
CA ARG A 40 -9.25 6.50 14.61
C ARG A 40 -8.49 6.44 13.28
N PHE A 41 -7.35 7.11 13.17
CA PHE A 41 -6.57 7.13 11.94
C PHE A 41 -6.11 5.72 11.54
N GLY A 42 -5.45 5.00 12.45
CA GLY A 42 -4.97 3.64 12.19
C GLY A 42 -6.08 2.68 11.76
N LEU A 43 -7.25 2.73 12.43
CA LEU A 43 -8.41 1.91 12.04
C LEU A 43 -8.87 2.21 10.60
N ARG A 44 -8.97 3.49 10.22
CA ARG A 44 -9.35 3.87 8.85
C ARG A 44 -8.32 3.39 7.83
N MET A 45 -7.03 3.54 8.12
CA MET A 45 -5.96 3.03 7.26
C MET A 45 -6.04 1.52 7.08
N ASN A 46 -6.24 0.78 8.17
CA ASN A 46 -6.34 -0.69 8.14
C ASN A 46 -7.54 -1.16 7.32
N LEU A 47 -8.69 -0.49 7.44
CA LEU A 47 -9.88 -0.83 6.65
C LEU A 47 -9.66 -0.58 5.15
N ILE A 48 -9.02 0.54 4.79
CA ILE A 48 -8.68 0.85 3.39
C ILE A 48 -7.69 -0.16 2.83
N ALA A 49 -6.65 -0.51 3.60
CA ALA A 49 -5.69 -1.54 3.20
C ALA A 49 -6.36 -2.91 3.04
N GLY A 50 -7.28 -3.28 3.95
CA GLY A 50 -8.08 -4.51 3.84
C GLY A 50 -8.94 -4.56 2.58
N MET A 51 -9.61 -3.45 2.23
CA MET A 51 -10.39 -3.35 0.99
C MET A 51 -9.50 -3.48 -0.25
N VAL A 52 -8.36 -2.80 -0.31
CA VAL A 52 -7.42 -2.90 -1.44
C VAL A 52 -6.85 -4.31 -1.57
N ASN A 53 -6.53 -4.97 -0.47
CA ASN A 53 -6.07 -6.36 -0.47
C ASN A 53 -7.15 -7.31 -0.99
N TRP A 54 -8.40 -7.13 -0.56
CA TRP A 54 -9.52 -7.94 -1.05
C TRP A 54 -9.74 -7.78 -2.56
N MET A 55 -9.66 -6.55 -3.08
CA MET A 55 -9.72 -6.24 -4.53
C MET A 55 -8.51 -6.73 -5.35
N LEU A 56 -7.46 -7.26 -4.70
CA LEU A 56 -6.29 -7.84 -5.38
C LEU A 56 -6.29 -9.36 -5.35
N LEU A 57 -6.95 -9.96 -4.37
CA LEU A 57 -7.05 -11.40 -4.18
C LEU A 57 -8.23 -12.02 -4.94
N ASN A 58 -9.27 -11.22 -5.18
CA ASN A 58 -10.37 -11.52 -6.10
C ASN A 58 -10.17 -10.80 -7.43
#